data_AF-A0A1J5FXL2-F1
#
_entry.id   AF-A0A1J5FXL2-F1
#
_cell.length_a   1.000
_cell.length_b   1.000
_cell.length_c   1.000
_cell.angle_alpha   90.00
_cell.angle_beta   90.00
_cell.angle_gamma   90.00
#
_symmetry.space_group_name_H-M   'P 1'
#
loop_
_entity.id
_entity.type
_entity.pdbx_description
1 polymer ?
#
loop_
_entity_poly.entity_id
_entity_poly.type
_entity_poly.pdbx_seq_one_letter_code
_entity_poly.pdbx_strand_id
1 'polypeptide(L)'
;MITKTLALNNIERKIFWVLLVSLCVFVSFYLYSALAITLAGVDRSNINRTLSEMSDNTGALEAEYLSMTNGFTLSYAKQLGFQEKKEKFTNVPAVKFATAVDSETRVAVAR
;
A
#
# COMPACT_ATOMS: atom_id res chain seq x y z
N MET A 1 13.27 -76.40 -0.59
CA MET A 1 13.41 -74.95 -0.33
C MET A 1 12.21 -74.27 -0.97
N ILE A 2 11.22 -73.84 -0.18
CA ILE A 2 9.98 -73.26 -0.72
C ILE A 2 10.19 -71.76 -0.83
N THR A 3 10.44 -71.29 -2.05
CA THR A 3 10.54 -69.86 -2.36
C THR A 3 9.14 -69.28 -2.29
N LYS A 4 8.76 -68.72 -1.14
CA LYS A 4 7.52 -67.93 -1.02
C LYS A 4 7.72 -66.62 -1.76
N THR A 5 7.44 -66.60 -3.05
CA THR A 5 7.20 -65.36 -3.77
C THR A 5 5.93 -64.75 -3.19
N LEU A 6 6.05 -63.63 -2.47
CA LEU A 6 4.88 -62.87 -2.03
C LEU A 6 4.10 -62.47 -3.27
N ALA A 7 2.98 -63.14 -3.51
CA ALA A 7 1.98 -62.68 -4.46
C ALA A 7 1.34 -61.43 -3.86
N LEU A 8 2.06 -60.29 -3.96
CA LEU A 8 1.57 -58.98 -3.54
C LEU A 8 0.24 -58.75 -4.24
N ASN A 9 -0.83 -58.72 -3.43
CA ASN A 9 -2.19 -58.59 -3.90
C ASN A 9 -2.34 -57.25 -4.64
N ASN A 10 -3.22 -57.18 -5.65
CA ASN A 10 -3.44 -55.97 -6.46
C ASN A 10 -3.75 -54.71 -5.63
N ILE A 11 -4.25 -54.90 -4.41
CA ILE A 11 -4.57 -53.85 -3.44
C ILE A 11 -3.31 -53.14 -2.90
N GLU A 12 -2.29 -53.90 -2.52
CA GLU A 12 -1.04 -53.34 -1.95
C GLU A 12 -0.31 -52.47 -2.98
N ARG A 13 -0.28 -52.94 -4.24
CA ARG A 13 0.28 -52.18 -5.36
C ARG A 13 -0.47 -50.85 -5.58
N LYS A 14 -1.80 -50.85 -5.51
CA LYS A 14 -2.60 -49.62 -5.65
C LYS A 14 -2.31 -48.63 -4.52
N ILE A 15 -2.24 -49.10 -3.27
CA ILE A 15 -1.95 -48.25 -2.10
C ILE A 15 -0.56 -47.63 -2.21
N PHE A 16 0.44 -48.41 -2.64
CA PHE A 16 1.80 -47.90 -2.87
C PHE A 16 1.81 -46.76 -3.90
N TRP A 17 1.12 -46.92 -5.04
CA TRP A 17 1.04 -45.88 -6.06
C TRP A 17 0.29 -44.63 -5.58
N VAL A 18 -0.79 -44.79 -4.83
CA VAL A 18 -1.53 -43.65 -4.26
C VAL A 18 -0.65 -42.87 -3.27
N LEU A 19 0.07 -43.57 -2.40
CA LEU A 19 1.01 -42.94 -1.47
C LEU A 19 2.16 -42.23 -2.21
N LEU A 20 2.70 -42.86 -3.25
CA LEU A 20 3.77 -42.27 -4.06
C LEU A 20 3.31 -40.98 -4.75
N VAL A 21 2.13 -41.01 -5.37
CA VAL A 21 1.55 -39.82 -6.02
C VAL A 21 1.23 -38.75 -4.99
N SER A 22 0.62 -39.12 -3.86
CA SER A 22 0.33 -38.19 -2.77
C SER A 22 1.60 -37.53 -2.26
N LEU A 23 2.67 -38.29 -2.03
CA LEU A 23 3.96 -37.77 -1.61
C LEU A 23 4.53 -36.79 -2.64
N CYS A 24 4.48 -37.14 -3.94
CA CYS A 24 4.92 -36.24 -5.01
C CYS A 24 4.12 -34.94 -5.05
N VAL A 25 2.80 -35.00 -4.84
CA VAL A 25 1.93 -33.81 -4.78
C VAL A 25 2.32 -32.93 -3.59
N PHE A 26 2.51 -33.51 -2.40
CA PHE A 26 2.91 -32.75 -1.22
C PHE A 26 4.28 -32.09 -1.38
N VAL A 27 5.26 -32.81 -1.93
CA VAL A 27 6.61 -32.26 -2.19
C VAL A 27 6.53 -31.14 -3.21
N SER A 28 5.79 -31.33 -4.30
CA SER A 28 5.63 -30.30 -5.35
C SER A 28 4.92 -29.06 -4.81
N PHE A 29 3.86 -29.24 -4.03
CA PHE A 29 3.13 -28.16 -3.38
C PHE A 29 4.02 -27.39 -2.40
N TYR A 30 4.83 -28.10 -1.61
CA TYR A 30 5.79 -27.49 -0.69
C TYR A 30 6.81 -26.63 -1.43
N LEU A 31 7.44 -27.18 -2.48
CA LEU A 31 8.42 -26.45 -3.28
C LEU A 31 7.82 -25.21 -3.95
N TYR A 32 6.62 -25.34 -4.52
CA TYR A 32 5.88 -24.22 -5.10
C TYR A 32 5.61 -23.14 -4.05
N SER A 33 5.14 -23.52 -2.86
CA SER A 33 4.79 -22.59 -1.79
C SER A 33 6.02 -21.87 -1.25
N ALA A 34 7.13 -22.60 -1.04
CA ALA A 34 8.40 -22.01 -0.61
C ALA A 34 8.93 -20.99 -1.64
N LEU A 35 8.84 -21.31 -2.93
CA LEU A 35 9.23 -20.39 -4.00
C LEU A 35 8.32 -19.16 -4.03
N ALA A 36 6.99 -19.33 -3.95
CA ALA A 36 6.05 -18.23 -3.95
C ALA A 36 6.27 -17.26 -2.77
N ILE A 37 6.52 -17.79 -1.57
CA ILE A 37 6.78 -16.98 -0.37
C ILE A 37 8.08 -16.20 -0.52
N THR A 38 9.14 -16.82 -1.03
CA THR A 38 10.44 -16.16 -1.22
C THR A 38 10.36 -15.04 -2.26
N LEU A 39 9.69 -15.26 -3.39
CA LEU A 39 9.45 -14.21 -4.40
C LEU A 39 8.61 -13.07 -3.84
N ALA A 40 7.49 -13.37 -3.17
CA ALA A 40 6.65 -12.35 -2.56
C ALA A 40 7.38 -11.51 -1.50
N GLY A 41 8.31 -12.12 -0.76
CA GLY A 41 9.19 -11.43 0.19
C GLY A 41 10.13 -10.43 -0.50
N VAL A 42 10.74 -10.83 -1.61
CA VAL A 42 11.62 -9.97 -2.42
C VAL A 42 10.82 -8.81 -3.04
N ASP A 43 9.65 -9.10 -3.63
CA ASP A 43 8.79 -8.08 -4.22
C ASP A 43 8.35 -7.04 -3.18
N ARG A 44 7.97 -7.49 -1.99
CA ARG A 44 7.63 -6.60 -0.88
C ARG A 44 8.82 -5.76 -0.42
N SER A 45 10.02 -6.32 -0.42
CA SER A 45 11.24 -5.57 -0.09
C SER A 45 11.52 -4.47 -1.13
N ASN A 46 11.37 -4.77 -2.42
CA ASN A 46 11.51 -3.79 -3.48
C ASN A 46 10.48 -2.67 -3.37
N ILE A 47 9.21 -3.00 -3.12
CA ILE A 47 8.13 -2.03 -2.90
C ILE A 47 8.44 -1.12 -1.71
N ASN A 48 8.88 -1.69 -0.58
CA ASN A 48 9.24 -0.92 0.60
C ASN A 48 10.41 0.05 0.32
N ARG A 49 11.40 -0.37 -0.46
CA ARG A 49 12.52 0.49 -0.85
C ARG A 49 12.04 1.68 -1.69
N THR A 50 11.21 1.41 -2.70
CA THR A 50 10.64 2.47 -3.55
C THR A 50 9.77 3.44 -2.75
N LEU A 51 8.99 2.93 -1.79
CA LEU A 51 8.21 3.76 -0.86
C LEU A 51 9.09 4.65 0.00
N SER A 52 10.20 4.11 0.53
CA SER A 52 11.16 4.90 1.31
C SER A 52 11.78 6.02 0.46
N GLU A 53 12.24 5.68 -0.74
CA GLU A 53 12.83 6.67 -1.66
C GLU A 53 11.83 7.78 -2.04
N MET A 54 10.57 7.42 -2.29
CA MET A 54 9.52 8.38 -2.59
C MET A 54 9.17 9.26 -1.37
N SER A 55 9.19 8.70 -0.16
CA SER A 55 9.03 9.45 1.09
C SER A 55 10.16 10.45 1.29
N ASP A 56 11.41 10.03 1.07
CA ASP A 56 12.58 10.90 1.21
C ASP A 56 12.54 12.05 0.20
N ASN A 57 12.19 11.76 -1.06
CA ASN A 57 12.02 12.77 -2.10
C ASN A 57 10.88 13.75 -1.77
N THR A 58 9.77 13.26 -1.22
CA THR A 58 8.66 14.11 -0.79
C THR A 58 9.10 15.02 0.36
N GLY A 59 9.79 14.48 1.36
CA GLY A 59 10.32 15.26 2.48
C GLY A 59 11.33 16.32 2.05
N ALA A 60 12.20 16.00 1.09
CA ALA A 60 13.12 16.98 0.49
C ALA A 60 12.37 18.13 -0.21
N LEU A 61 11.33 17.80 -0.98
CA LEU A 61 10.51 18.78 -1.69
C LEU A 61 9.69 19.66 -0.72
N GLU A 62 9.18 19.08 0.35
CA GLU A 62 8.50 19.82 1.42
C GLU A 62 9.45 20.80 2.13
N ALA A 63 10.68 20.37 2.41
CA ALA A 63 11.70 21.23 2.98
C ALA A 63 12.07 22.39 2.04
N GLU A 64 12.18 22.12 0.73
CA GLU A 64 12.42 23.14 -0.29
C GLU A 64 11.26 24.14 -0.37
N TYR A 65 10.02 23.65 -0.39
CA TYR A 65 8.83 24.50 -0.40
C TYR A 65 8.75 25.39 0.85
N LEU A 66 9.04 24.84 2.04
CA LEU A 66 9.08 25.61 3.27
C LEU A 66 10.19 26.66 3.25
N SER A 67 11.38 26.31 2.75
CA SER A 67 12.48 27.26 2.58
C SER A 67 12.09 28.42 1.67
N MET A 68 11.46 28.12 0.54
CA MET A 68 11.03 29.13 -0.43
C MET A 68 9.93 30.02 0.15
N THR A 69 8.94 29.42 0.81
CA THR A 69 7.84 30.15 1.48
C THR A 69 8.35 31.07 2.59
N ASN A 70 9.33 30.62 3.37
CA ASN A 70 9.98 31.43 4.39
C ASN A 70 10.81 32.59 3.81
N GLY A 71 11.20 32.52 2.53
CA GLY A 71 11.85 33.61 1.81
C GLY A 71 10.89 34.72 1.38
N PHE A 72 9.64 34.39 1.08
CA PHE A 72 8.60 35.34 0.67
C PHE A 72 7.95 36.02 1.89
N THR A 73 8.71 36.88 2.55
CA THR A 73 8.20 37.69 3.67
C THR A 73 7.82 39.11 3.22
N LEU A 74 6.95 39.78 3.99
CA LEU A 74 6.60 41.18 3.76
C LEU A 74 7.84 42.09 3.70
N SER A 75 8.89 41.76 4.46
CA SER A 75 10.17 42.49 4.43
C SER A 75 10.91 42.26 3.12
N TYR A 76 10.92 41.06 2.56
CA TYR A 76 11.48 40.77 1.25
C TYR A 76 10.72 41.52 0.12
N ALA A 77 9.39 41.54 0.18
CA ALA A 77 8.57 42.31 -0.77
C ALA A 77 8.85 43.83 -0.67
N LYS A 78 8.98 44.35 0.56
CA LYS A 78 9.35 45.77 0.80
C LYS A 78 10.76 46.10 0.31
N GLN A 79 11.72 45.17 0.42
CA GLN A 79 13.07 45.32 -0.14
C GLN A 79 13.08 45.37 -1.67
N LEU A 80 12.19 44.63 -2.33
CA LEU A 80 12.00 44.67 -3.79
C LEU A 80 11.25 45.93 -4.28
N GLY A 81 10.93 46.86 -3.39
CA GLY A 81 10.25 48.11 -3.72
C GLY A 81 8.73 48.00 -3.82
N PHE A 82 8.14 46.86 -3.46
CA PHE A 82 6.69 46.74 -3.38
C PHE A 82 6.17 47.52 -2.17
N GLN A 83 5.22 48.41 -2.44
CA GLN A 83 4.54 49.17 -1.39
C GLN A 83 3.21 48.50 -1.03
N GLU A 84 2.97 48.39 0.26
CA GLU A 84 1.76 47.81 0.82
C GLU A 84 0.58 48.76 0.56
N LYS A 85 -0.12 48.55 -0.56
CA LYS A 85 -1.36 49.28 -0.86
C LYS A 85 -2.45 48.83 0.13
N LYS A 86 -2.87 49.75 1.01
CA LYS A 86 -4.08 49.61 1.82
C LYS A 86 -5.32 49.79 0.93
N GLU A 87 -5.55 48.89 -0.02
CA GLU A 87 -6.87 48.81 -0.64
C GLU A 87 -7.81 48.17 0.37
N LYS A 88 -8.65 49.03 0.94
CA LYS A 88 -9.74 48.64 1.82
C LYS A 88 -10.68 47.79 0.96
N PHE A 89 -10.64 46.47 1.07
CA PHE A 89 -11.70 45.57 0.59
C PHE A 89 -12.98 45.79 1.41
N THR A 90 -13.46 47.02 1.49
CA THR A 90 -14.83 47.32 1.88
C THR A 90 -15.70 46.99 0.69
N ASN A 91 -16.62 46.04 0.89
CA ASN A 91 -17.73 45.65 0.02
C ASN A 91 -17.56 44.35 -0.78
N VAL A 92 -16.96 43.32 -0.18
CA VAL A 92 -17.48 41.97 -0.46
C VAL A 92 -18.60 41.72 0.55
N PRO A 93 -19.89 41.78 0.16
CA PRO A 93 -20.95 41.37 1.08
C PRO A 93 -20.65 39.93 1.49
N ALA A 94 -20.70 39.67 2.80
CA ALA A 94 -20.52 38.33 3.33
C ALA A 94 -21.50 37.38 2.61
N VAL A 95 -20.99 36.58 1.68
CA VAL A 95 -21.77 35.50 1.09
C VAL A 95 -21.97 34.51 2.22
N LYS A 96 -23.14 34.59 2.86
CA LYS A 96 -23.63 33.55 3.75
C LYS A 96 -23.82 32.32 2.88
N PHE A 97 -22.84 31.43 2.88
CA PHE A 97 -23.07 30.07 2.44
C PHE A 97 -24.10 29.49 3.41
N ALA A 98 -25.36 29.43 2.96
CA ALA A 98 -26.38 28.69 3.67
C ALA A 98 -25.91 27.24 3.73
N THR A 99 -25.38 26.83 4.87
CA THR A 99 -25.36 25.42 5.25
C THR A 99 -26.81 25.02 5.46
N ALA A 100 -27.54 24.79 4.37
CA ALA A 100 -28.66 23.88 4.38
C ALA A 100 -28.07 22.47 4.49
N VAL A 101 -27.54 22.15 5.68
CA VAL A 101 -27.51 20.77 6.13
C VAL A 101 -28.95 20.51 6.55
N ASP A 102 -29.72 20.08 5.56
CA ASP A 102 -31.02 19.49 5.76
C ASP A 102 -30.89 18.41 6.85
N SER A 103 -31.61 18.63 7.94
CA SER A 103 -31.64 17.75 9.12
C SER A 103 -32.36 16.43 8.87
N GLU A 104 -32.80 16.13 7.64
CA GLU A 104 -33.56 14.90 7.34
C GLU A 104 -32.70 13.67 6.97
N THR A 105 -31.37 13.74 6.86
CA THR A 105 -30.55 12.55 6.48
C THR A 105 -29.66 11.96 7.57
N ARG A 106 -29.88 12.27 8.86
CA ARG A 106 -29.15 11.62 9.99
C ARG A 106 -29.84 10.38 10.58
N VAL A 107 -30.53 9.58 9.76
CA VAL A 107 -30.98 8.24 10.15
C VAL A 107 -30.66 7.21 9.08
N ALA A 108 -29.38 6.85 8.94
CA ALA A 108 -28.95 5.51 8.49
C ALA A 108 -27.43 5.42 8.35
N VAL A 109 -26.68 5.40 9.47
CA VAL A 109 -25.51 4.50 9.63
C VAL A 109 -25.28 4.33 11.14
N ALA A 110 -26.07 3.46 11.75
CA ALA A 110 -25.72 2.84 13.02
C ALA A 110 -26.18 1.38 12.93
N ARG A 111 -25.32 0.56 12.33
CA ARG A 111 -25.24 -0.88 12.53
C ARG A 111 -23.86 -1.36 12.09
#